data_AF-A0A3D3L0T3-F1
#
_entry.id   AF-A0A3D3L0T3-F1
#
_cell.length_a   1.000
_cell.length_b   1.000
_cell.length_c   1.000
_cell.angle_alpha   90.00
_cell.angle_beta   90.00
_cell.angle_gamma   90.00
#
_symmetry.space_group_name_H-M   'P 1'
#
loop_
_entity.id
_entity.type
_entity.pdbx_description
1 polymer ?
#
loop_
_entity_poly.entity_id
_entity_poly.type
_entity_poly.pdbx_seq_one_letter_code
_entity_poly.pdbx_strand_id
1 'polypeptide(L)' 'MRNYTTEAEPTALVRPWLEPLLPELIDFRRDLHAHPELSFKEFRTTDKLVERLEAAGLAPRRLEGTGLTVDIGEGPIAT' A
#
# COMPACT_ATOMS: atom_id res chain seq x y z
N MET A 1 -20.12 0.85 -4.04
CA MET A 1 -18.70 0.83 -4.47
C MET A 1 -18.25 2.27 -4.52
N ARG A 2 -17.39 2.73 -3.60
CA ARG A 2 -16.91 4.12 -3.62
C ARG A 2 -15.95 4.24 -4.80
N ASN A 3 -16.35 4.98 -5.83
CA ASN A 3 -15.49 5.24 -6.97
C ASN A 3 -14.38 6.18 -6.48
N TYR A 4 -13.17 5.65 -6.31
CA TYR A 4 -11.98 6.48 -6.20
C TYR A 4 -11.72 7.03 -7.59
N THR A 5 -12.26 8.21 -7.85
CA THR A 5 -12.10 8.91 -9.11
C THR A 5 -10.61 9.16 -9.37
N THR A 6 -10.10 8.71 -10.51
CA THR A 6 -8.76 9.05 -11.04
C THR A 6 -8.59 10.54 -11.38
N GLU A 7 -9.60 11.37 -11.10
CA GLU A 7 -9.62 12.83 -11.30
C GLU A 7 -9.19 13.62 -10.04
N ALA A 8 -8.90 12.93 -8.93
CA ALA A 8 -8.36 13.60 -7.75
C ALA A 8 -6.91 14.02 -8.04
N GLU A 9 -6.72 15.29 -8.42
CA GLU A 9 -5.39 15.87 -8.51
C GLU A 9 -4.66 15.69 -7.17
N PRO A 10 -3.49 15.03 -7.15
CA PRO A 10 -2.66 14.97 -5.95
C PRO A 10 -2.52 16.36 -5.37
N THR A 11 -2.88 16.51 -4.10
CA THR A 11 -2.79 17.78 -3.39
C THR A 11 -1.36 18.30 -3.55
N ALA A 12 -1.20 19.61 -3.77
CA ALA A 12 0.11 20.23 -3.98
C ALA A 12 1.14 19.87 -2.89
N LEU A 13 0.67 19.55 -1.69
CA LEU A 13 1.49 19.11 -0.55
C LEU A 13 2.15 17.74 -0.73
N VAL A 14 1.48 16.79 -1.39
CA VAL A 14 1.95 15.39 -1.51
C VAL A 14 2.72 15.17 -2.81
N ARG A 15 2.38 15.92 -3.87
CA ARG A 15 2.95 15.73 -5.21
C ARG A 15 4.49 15.68 -5.26
N PRO A 16 5.25 16.58 -4.61
CA PRO A 16 6.71 16.53 -4.66
C PRO A 16 7.29 15.24 -4.08
N TRP A 17 6.60 14.63 -3.12
CA TRP A 17 6.99 13.36 -2.50
C TRP A 17 6.56 12.14 -3.34
N LEU A 18 5.47 12.27 -4.11
CA LEU A 18 4.95 11.21 -4.95
C LEU A 18 5.75 11.03 -6.24
N GLU A 19 6.13 12.11 -6.91
CA GLU A 19 6.83 12.09 -8.21
C GLU A 19 8.02 11.12 -8.25
N PRO A 20 8.98 11.14 -7.29
CA PRO A 20 10.10 10.20 -7.31
C PRO A 20 9.69 8.74 -7.06
N LEU A 21 8.54 8.49 -6.43
CA LEU A 21 8.02 7.15 -6.12
C LEU A 21 7.17 6.54 -7.25
N LEU A 22 6.70 7.35 -8.20
CA LEU A 22 5.79 6.90 -9.26
C LEU A 22 6.29 5.69 -10.06
N PRO A 23 7.56 5.64 -10.53
CA PRO A 23 8.03 4.49 -11.30
C PRO A 23 7.90 3.18 -10.54
N GLU A 24 8.34 3.18 -9.27
CA GLU A 24 8.28 2.02 -8.39
C GLU A 24 6.83 1.60 -8.09
N LEU A 25 5.94 2.56 -7.80
CA LEU A 25 4.53 2.27 -7.52
C LEU A 25 3.81 1.69 -8.75
N ILE A 26 4.15 2.17 -9.95
CA ILE A 26 3.61 1.64 -11.20
C ILE A 26 4.05 0.19 -11.40
N ASP A 27 5.32 -0.11 -11.17
CA ASP A 27 5.86 -1.46 -11.31
C ASP A 27 5.32 -2.41 -10.25
N PHE A 28 5.18 -1.95 -9.01
CA PHE A 28 4.50 -2.67 -7.95
C PHE A 28 3.06 -3.04 -8.34
N ARG A 29 2.30 -2.07 -8.86
CA ARG A 29 0.92 -2.31 -9.35
C ARG A 29 0.91 -3.31 -10.51
N ARG A 30 1.82 -3.19 -11.48
CA ARG A 30 1.90 -4.11 -12.63
C ARG A 30 2.19 -5.54 -12.18
N ASP A 31 3.11 -5.72 -11.24
CA ASP A 31 3.43 -7.02 -10.66
C ASP A 31 2.21 -7.63 -9.95
N LEU A 32 1.52 -6.87 -9.10
CA LEU A 32 0.31 -7.36 -8.44
C LEU A 32 -0.79 -7.74 -9.45
N HIS A 33 -0.96 -6.94 -10.50
CA HIS A 33 -1.97 -7.18 -11.53
C HIS A 33 -1.65 -8.41 -12.40
N ALA A 34 -0.37 -8.72 -12.60
CA ALA A 34 0.08 -9.90 -13.35
C ALA A 34 -0.07 -11.20 -12.55
N HIS A 35 -0.18 -11.13 -11.23
CA HIS A 35 -0.25 -12.29 -10.34
C HIS A 35 -1.43 -12.17 -9.36
N PRO A 36 -2.69 -12.25 -9.87
CA PRO A 36 -3.86 -12.18 -9.01
C PRO A 36 -3.92 -13.41 -8.08
N GLU A 37 -4.31 -13.18 -6.84
CA GLU A 37 -4.56 -14.23 -5.84
C GLU A 37 -6.06 -14.27 -5.51
N LEU A 38 -6.54 -15.43 -5.05
CA LEU A 38 -7.93 -15.59 -4.63
C LEU A 38 -8.19 -14.92 -3.27
N SER A 39 -9.46 -14.61 -3.02
CA SER A 39 -9.90 -14.10 -1.72
C SER A 39 -9.45 -15.00 -0.57
N PHE A 40 -8.86 -14.39 0.47
CA PHE A 40 -8.29 -15.06 1.65
C PHE A 40 -7.06 -15.93 1.36
N LYS A 41 -6.42 -15.75 0.20
CA LYS A 41 -5.21 -16.47 -0.24
C LYS A 41 -4.15 -15.56 -0.85
N GLU A 42 -4.19 -14.28 -0.52
CA GLU A 42 -3.27 -13.22 -0.97
C GLU A 42 -1.90 -13.27 -0.27
N PHE A 43 -1.28 -14.45 -0.22
CA PHE A 43 -0.03 -14.66 0.51
C PHE A 43 1.13 -13.86 -0.10
N ARG A 44 1.32 -13.97 -1.42
CA ARG A 44 2.40 -13.28 -2.14
C ARG A 44 2.22 -11.77 -2.09
N THR A 45 0.97 -11.31 -2.23
CA THR A 45 0.63 -9.89 -2.14
C THR A 45 0.97 -9.35 -0.75
N THR A 46 0.61 -10.09 0.30
CA THR A 46 0.93 -9.72 1.68
C THR A 46 2.44 -9.69 1.92
N ASP A 47 3.18 -10.67 1.41
CA ASP A 47 4.64 -10.73 1.51
C ASP A 47 5.30 -9.50 0.86
N LYS A 48 4.89 -9.13 -0.36
CA LYS A 48 5.42 -7.94 -1.04
C LYS A 48 5.12 -6.65 -0.29
N LEU A 49 3.95 -6.54 0.35
CA LEU A 49 3.60 -5.38 1.17
C LEU A 49 4.49 -5.30 2.41
N VAL A 50 4.72 -6.43 3.10
CA VAL A 50 5.63 -6.50 4.25
C VAL A 50 7.02 -6.05 3.85
N GLU A 51 7.61 -6.66 2.82
CA GLU A 51 8.95 -6.32 2.33
C GLU A 51 9.08 -4.83 2.00
N ARG A 52 8.09 -4.26 1.30
CA ARG A 52 8.13 -2.86 0.88
C ARG A 52 7.97 -1.87 2.03
N LEU A 53 7.15 -2.20 3.03
CA LEU A 53 6.93 -1.37 4.21
C LEU A 53 8.14 -1.44 5.14
N GLU A 54 8.73 -2.61 5.34
CA GLU A 54 9.98 -2.78 6.08
C GLU A 54 11.14 -2.02 5.42
N ALA A 55 11.25 -2.09 4.09
CA ALA A 55 12.24 -1.31 3.33
C ALA A 55 12.06 0.22 3.47
N ALA A 56 10.85 0.68 3.79
CA ALA A 56 10.57 2.08 4.11
C ALA A 56 10.87 2.45 5.58
N GLY A 57 11.37 1.51 6.39
CA GLY A 57 11.63 1.71 7.81
C GLY A 57 10.38 1.64 8.70
N LEU A 58 9.28 1.10 8.19
CA LEU A 58 8.03 0.92 8.94
C LEU A 58 8.00 -0.45 9.61
N ALA A 59 7.07 -0.62 10.56
CA ALA A 59 6.89 -1.86 11.33
C ALA A 59 5.53 -2.52 11.02
N PRO A 60 5.37 -3.16 9.84
CA PRO A 60 4.12 -3.83 9.50
C PRO A 60 3.86 -5.05 10.40
N ARG A 61 2.60 -5.28 10.75
CA ARG A 61 2.12 -6.42 11.54
C ARG A 61 1.13 -7.25 10.73
N ARG A 62 1.45 -8.52 10.54
CA ARG A 62 0.52 -9.48 9.92
C ARG A 62 -0.66 -9.75 10.84
N LEU A 63 -1.83 -9.92 10.24
CA LEU A 63 -3.04 -10.39 10.91
C LEU A 63 -3.22 -11.89 10.70
N GLU A 64 -4.26 -12.46 11.31
CA GLU A 64 -4.70 -13.81 10.98
C GLU A 64 -5.12 -13.88 9.49
N GLY A 65 -4.69 -14.93 8.78
CA GLY A 65 -4.88 -15.06 7.33
C GLY A 65 -3.86 -14.26 6.52
N THR A 66 -4.36 -13.45 5.59
CA THR A 66 -3.57 -12.66 4.62
C THR A 66 -3.70 -11.14 4.86
N GLY A 67 -4.17 -10.74 6.05
CA GLY A 67 -4.28 -9.33 6.42
C GLY A 67 -2.95 -8.73 6.91
N LEU A 68 -2.84 -7.39 6.83
CA LEU A 68 -1.68 -6.62 7.27
C LEU A 68 -2.12 -5.26 7.80
N THR A 69 -1.49 -4.79 8.88
CA THR A 69 -1.63 -3.41 9.38
C THR A 69 -0.25 -2.76 9.59
N VAL A 70 -0.20 -1.45 9.51
CA VAL A 70 1.00 -0.65 9.86
C VAL A 70 0.55 0.67 10.45
N ASP A 71 1.15 1.06 11.56
CA ASP A 71 0.87 2.34 12.22
C ASP A 71 1.80 3.42 11.66
N ILE A 72 1.26 4.61 11.41
CA ILE A 72 2.01 5.76 10.88
C ILE A 72 1.82 6.95 11.83
N GLY A 73 2.92 7.40 12.43
CA GLY A 73 2.92 8.49 13.40
C GLY A 73 2.35 8.08 14.77
N GLU A 74 2.21 9.06 15.64
CA GLU A 74 1.67 8.90 17.00
C GLU A 74 0.44 9.80 17.17
N GLY A 75 -0.65 9.26 17.72
CA GLY A 75 -1.86 10.03 17.99
C GLY A 75 -3.10 9.17 18.26
N PRO A 76 -4.18 9.75 18.81
CA PRO A 76 -5.44 9.05 18.96
C PRO A 76 -5.99 8.67 17.58
N ILE A 77 -6.53 7.46 17.46
CA ILE A 77 -7.26 7.05 16.24
C ILE A 77 -8.50 7.93 16.15
N ALA A 78 -8.57 8.79 15.13
CA ALA A 78 -9.78 9.56 14.85
C ALA A 78 -10.88 8.56 14.48
N THR A 79 -11.86 8.43 15.36
CA THR A 79 -13.03 7.54 15.19
C THR A 79 -14.16 8.28 14.51
#